data_AF-A0A7S1LKL8-F1
#
_entry.id   AF-A0A7S1LKL8-F1
#
_cell.length_a   1.000
_cell.length_b   1.000
_cell.length_c   1.000
_cell.angle_alpha   90.00
_cell.angle_beta   90.00
_cell.angle_gamma   90.00
#
_symmetry.space_group_name_H-M   'P 1'
#
loop_
_entity.id
_entity.type
_entity.pdbx_description
1 polymer ?
#
loop_
_entity_poly.entity_id
_entity_poly.type
_entity_poly.pdbx_seq_one_letter_code
_entity_poly.pdbx_strand_id
1 'polypeptide(L)'
;CLGGAFWSSLADEADVAFEEEDKVLLKSVFNLHLSDRRDEGDRFVPPDSSLAYIAGLRGLVRKEDQVRQMRTGHFLSAGFSESNPGPLFPASWAASFEVAKSEADGKELHARSDYM
;
A
#
# COMPACT_ATOMS: atom_id res chain seq x y z
N CYS A 1 -16.13 17.04 17.86
CA CYS A 1 -16.56 16.45 16.58
C CYS A 1 -16.37 14.93 16.63
N LEU A 2 -17.00 14.17 15.71
CA LEU A 2 -16.88 12.70 15.63
C LEU A 2 -15.41 12.25 15.47
N GLY A 3 -14.64 12.95 14.64
CA GLY A 3 -13.22 12.68 14.45
C GLY A 3 -12.39 12.88 15.71
N GLY A 4 -12.60 13.98 16.44
CA GLY A 4 -11.93 14.24 17.71
C GLY A 4 -12.21 13.15 18.74
N ALA A 5 -13.46 12.71 18.87
CA ALA A 5 -13.82 11.61 19.79
C ALA A 5 -13.12 10.30 19.41
N PHE A 6 -13.06 9.97 18.12
CA PHE A 6 -12.31 8.82 17.62
C PHE A 6 -10.82 8.89 17.98
N TRP A 7 -10.17 10.03 17.71
CA TRP A 7 -8.74 10.21 18.01
C TRP A 7 -8.45 10.17 19.51
N SER A 8 -9.33 10.75 20.34
CA SER A 8 -9.21 10.68 21.79
C SER A 8 -9.32 9.24 22.31
N SER A 9 -10.33 8.49 21.86
CA SER A 9 -10.50 7.08 22.25
C SER A 9 -9.35 6.19 21.76
N LEU A 10 -8.77 6.49 20.59
CA LEU A 10 -7.60 5.78 20.09
C LEU A 10 -6.30 6.12 20.83
N ALA A 11 -6.17 7.34 21.36
CA ALA A 11 -4.99 7.78 22.10
C ALA A 11 -5.01 7.39 23.58
N ASP A 12 -6.19 7.23 24.16
CA ASP A 12 -6.36 6.83 25.56
C ASP A 12 -6.31 5.31 25.70
N GLU A 13 -5.26 4.82 26.36
CA GLU A 13 -5.10 3.39 26.62
C GLU A 13 -6.17 2.85 27.58
N ALA A 14 -6.74 3.69 28.45
CA ALA A 14 -7.78 3.28 29.40
C ALA A 14 -9.20 3.27 28.81
N ASP A 15 -9.36 3.77 27.58
CA ASP A 15 -10.66 3.83 26.91
C ASP A 15 -11.16 2.42 26.56
N VAL A 16 -12.46 2.17 26.76
CA VAL A 16 -13.09 0.85 26.58
C VAL A 16 -13.86 0.73 25.27
N ALA A 17 -13.86 1.76 24.41
CA ALA A 17 -14.62 1.73 23.16
C ALA A 17 -14.01 0.79 22.11
N PHE A 18 -12.72 0.44 22.27
CA PHE A 18 -12.01 -0.50 21.42
C PHE A 18 -11.31 -1.56 22.25
N GLU A 19 -11.34 -2.80 21.77
CA GLU A 19 -10.46 -3.86 22.26
C GLU A 19 -8.99 -3.49 22.00
N GLU A 20 -8.09 -3.95 22.86
CA GLU A 20 -6.66 -3.59 22.78
C GLU A 20 -6.04 -3.98 21.43
N GLU A 21 -6.38 -5.15 20.90
CA GLU A 21 -5.90 -5.61 19.58
C GLU A 21 -6.36 -4.66 18.45
N ASP A 22 -7.57 -4.11 18.59
CA ASP A 22 -8.15 -3.20 17.60
C ASP A 22 -7.53 -1.81 17.70
N LYS A 23 -7.21 -1.34 18.91
CA LYS A 23 -6.41 -0.12 19.08
C LYS A 23 -5.04 -0.25 18.44
N VAL A 24 -4.34 -1.36 18.67
CA VAL A 24 -3.03 -1.62 18.05
C VAL A 24 -3.14 -1.63 16.53
N LEU A 25 -4.15 -2.32 15.98
CA LEU A 25 -4.43 -2.34 14.54
C LEU A 25 -4.69 -0.92 14.00
N LEU A 26 -5.62 -0.18 14.61
CA LEU A 26 -5.99 1.16 14.16
C LEU A 26 -4.84 2.18 14.30
N LYS A 27 -4.02 2.08 15.35
CA LYS A 27 -2.79 2.90 15.50
C LYS A 27 -1.77 2.59 14.41
N SER A 28 -1.68 1.33 13.96
CA SER A 28 -0.80 0.95 12.86
C SER A 28 -1.28 1.50 11.51
N VAL A 29 -2.60 1.52 11.28
CA VAL A 29 -3.23 2.04 10.05
C VAL A 29 -3.20 3.58 10.02
N PHE A 30 -3.51 4.22 11.14
CA PHE A 30 -3.49 5.68 11.30
C PHE A 30 -2.23 6.17 12.01
N ASN A 31 -1.08 5.65 11.56
CA ASN A 31 0.21 6.02 12.10
C ASN A 31 0.50 7.51 11.84
N LEU A 32 0.79 8.28 12.90
CA LEU A 32 1.03 9.73 12.83
C LEU A 32 2.18 10.12 11.89
N HIS A 33 3.16 9.24 11.66
CA HIS A 33 4.30 9.52 10.80
C HIS A 33 4.08 9.12 9.34
N LEU A 34 3.00 8.36 9.05
CA LEU A 34 2.69 7.85 7.72
C LEU A 34 1.34 8.35 7.19
N SER A 35 0.58 9.07 8.02
CA SER A 35 -0.79 9.48 7.74
C SER A 35 -1.06 10.86 8.32
N ASP A 36 -1.47 11.80 7.45
CA ASP A 36 -1.87 13.17 7.77
C ASP A 36 -3.37 13.29 8.13
N ARG A 37 -4.07 12.16 8.23
CA ARG A 37 -5.53 12.09 8.52
C ARG A 37 -5.94 12.82 9.79
N ARG A 38 -5.04 12.96 10.77
CA ARG A 38 -5.29 13.71 12.02
C ARG A 38 -5.37 15.21 11.78
N ASP A 39 -4.66 15.72 10.78
CA ASP A 39 -4.61 17.15 10.43
C ASP A 39 -5.85 17.59 9.64
N GLU A 40 -6.67 16.65 9.17
CA GLU A 40 -7.95 16.94 8.51
C GLU A 40 -8.98 17.60 9.45
N GLY A 41 -8.79 17.50 10.78
CA GLY A 41 -9.64 18.12 11.79
C GLY A 41 -11.10 17.67 11.68
N ASP A 42 -12.01 18.65 11.55
CA ASP A 42 -13.46 18.38 11.43
C ASP A 42 -13.87 17.72 10.10
N ARG A 43 -12.98 17.70 9.09
CA ARG A 43 -13.23 17.00 7.81
C ARG A 43 -13.02 15.49 7.91
N PHE A 44 -12.32 15.03 8.94
CA PHE A 44 -12.09 13.62 9.16
C PHE A 44 -13.40 12.92 9.55
N VAL A 45 -13.74 11.89 8.78
CA VAL A 45 -14.84 10.98 9.10
C VAL A 45 -14.22 9.66 9.56
N PRO A 46 -14.44 9.24 10.82
CA PRO A 46 -13.89 7.98 11.31
C PRO A 46 -14.44 6.80 10.50
N PRO A 47 -13.65 5.74 10.32
CA PRO A 47 -14.14 4.53 9.67
C PRO A 47 -15.24 3.87 10.50
N ASP A 48 -16.05 3.03 9.85
CA ASP A 48 -17.01 2.17 10.54
C ASP A 48 -16.29 1.30 11.58
N SER A 49 -16.74 1.34 12.84
CA SER A 49 -16.19 0.53 13.94
C SER A 49 -16.92 -0.81 14.11
N SER A 50 -17.78 -1.20 13.16
CA SER A 50 -18.42 -2.51 13.19
C SER A 50 -17.41 -3.65 13.20
N LEU A 51 -17.75 -4.73 13.92
CA LEU A 51 -16.90 -5.94 14.00
C LEU A 51 -16.56 -6.51 12.61
N ALA A 52 -17.50 -6.44 11.67
CA ALA A 52 -17.30 -6.90 10.30
C ALA A 52 -16.24 -6.07 9.56
N TYR A 53 -16.29 -4.74 9.70
CA TYR A 53 -15.31 -3.85 9.10
C TYR A 53 -13.90 -4.10 9.69
N ILE A 54 -13.80 -4.14 11.02
CA ILE A 54 -12.52 -4.36 11.71
C ILE A 54 -11.91 -5.74 11.36
N ALA A 55 -12.74 -6.79 11.30
CA ALA A 55 -12.27 -8.11 10.87
C ALA A 55 -11.74 -8.10 9.43
N GLY A 56 -12.42 -7.39 8.53
CA GLY A 56 -11.98 -7.18 7.15
C GLY A 56 -10.64 -6.42 7.08
N LEU A 57 -10.53 -5.32 7.83
CA LEU A 57 -9.31 -4.52 7.92
C LEU A 57 -8.12 -5.35 8.42
N ARG A 58 -8.32 -6.16 9.48
CA ARG A 58 -7.30 -7.07 10.01
C ARG A 58 -6.83 -8.06 8.94
N GLY A 59 -7.76 -8.60 8.14
CA GLY A 59 -7.44 -9.47 7.02
C GLY A 59 -6.59 -8.79 5.94
N LEU A 60 -6.88 -7.53 5.62
CA LEU A 60 -6.11 -6.73 4.65
C LEU A 60 -4.71 -6.41 5.16
N VAL A 61 -4.58 -5.93 6.40
CA VAL A 61 -3.28 -5.58 7.00
C VAL A 61 -2.36 -6.80 7.10
N ARG A 62 -2.90 -7.98 7.45
CA ARG A 62 -2.11 -9.23 7.46
C ARG A 62 -1.58 -9.60 6.07
N LYS A 63 -2.41 -9.45 5.02
CA LYS A 63 -1.98 -9.70 3.63
C LYS A 63 -0.90 -8.71 3.21
N GLU A 64 -1.07 -7.43 3.54
CA GLU A 64 -0.08 -6.40 3.24
C GLU A 64 1.27 -6.72 3.91
N ASP A 65 1.24 -7.09 5.18
CA ASP A 65 2.45 -7.43 5.94
C ASP A 65 3.16 -8.66 5.36
N GLN A 66 2.41 -9.69 4.95
CA GLN A 66 2.98 -10.84 4.25
C GLN A 66 3.70 -10.40 2.95
N VAL A 67 3.07 -9.56 2.14
CA VAL A 67 3.67 -9.04 0.90
C VAL A 67 4.87 -8.14 1.18
N ARG A 68 4.85 -7.38 2.28
CA ARG A 68 5.99 -6.57 2.75
C ARG A 68 7.17 -7.47 3.13
N GLN A 69 6.94 -8.52 3.93
CA GLN A 69 7.98 -9.48 4.31
C GLN A 69 8.57 -10.20 3.08
N MET A 70 7.72 -10.64 2.14
CA MET A 70 8.19 -11.23 0.89
C MET A 70 9.05 -10.27 0.07
N ARG A 71 8.64 -9.01 -0.05
CA ARG A 71 9.43 -7.96 -0.74
C ARG A 71 10.78 -7.74 -0.06
N THR A 72 10.80 -7.55 1.26
CA THR A 72 12.04 -7.38 2.03
C THR A 72 12.96 -8.59 1.88
N GLY A 73 12.41 -9.80 1.98
CA GLY A 73 13.16 -11.04 1.80
C GLY A 73 13.75 -11.16 0.39
N HIS A 74 13.00 -10.84 -0.66
CA HIS A 74 13.52 -10.85 -2.02
C HIS A 74 14.59 -9.78 -2.21
N PHE A 75 14.32 -8.54 -1.81
CA PHE A 75 15.24 -7.40 -1.93
C PHE A 75 16.62 -7.66 -1.29
N LEU A 76 16.64 -8.34 -0.14
CA LEU A 76 17.87 -8.67 0.58
C LEU A 76 18.51 -9.99 0.13
N SER A 77 17.92 -10.71 -0.82
CA SER A 77 18.46 -11.97 -1.32
C SER A 77 19.55 -11.75 -2.37
N ALA A 78 20.45 -12.73 -2.53
CA ALA A 78 21.46 -12.71 -3.58
C ALA A 78 20.86 -12.78 -5.01
N GLY A 79 19.57 -13.13 -5.14
CA GLY A 79 18.87 -13.19 -6.42
C GLY A 79 18.17 -11.88 -6.82
N PHE A 80 18.25 -10.84 -5.99
CA PHE A 80 17.70 -9.53 -6.33
C PHE A 80 18.54 -8.85 -7.42
N SER A 81 17.87 -8.30 -8.44
CA SER A 81 18.49 -7.47 -9.48
C SER A 81 17.72 -6.16 -9.62
N GLU A 82 18.43 -5.03 -9.58
CA GLU A 82 17.81 -3.72 -9.79
C GLU A 82 17.21 -3.56 -11.19
N SER A 83 17.85 -4.14 -12.21
CA SER A 83 17.33 -4.10 -13.60
C SER A 83 16.07 -4.94 -13.79
N ASN A 84 15.88 -5.97 -12.95
CA ASN A 84 14.74 -6.87 -12.99
C ASN A 84 14.34 -7.25 -11.55
N PRO A 85 13.61 -6.37 -10.84
CA PRO A 85 13.27 -6.56 -9.43
C PRO A 85 12.22 -7.66 -9.20
N GLY A 86 11.64 -8.19 -10.28
CA GLY A 86 10.67 -9.28 -10.22
C GLY A 86 9.24 -8.86 -9.88
N PRO A 87 8.31 -9.82 -9.86
CA PRO A 87 6.86 -9.57 -9.82
C PRO A 87 6.32 -9.05 -8.48
N LEU A 88 7.14 -9.07 -7.42
CA LEU A 88 6.76 -8.52 -6.12
C LEU A 88 6.87 -6.99 -6.06
N PHE A 89 7.47 -6.37 -7.08
CA PHE A 89 7.71 -4.93 -7.16
C PHE A 89 6.89 -4.33 -8.31
N PRO A 90 6.59 -3.01 -8.26
CA PRO A 90 5.92 -2.33 -9.36
C PRO A 90 6.71 -2.49 -10.67
N ALA A 91 6.00 -2.68 -11.79
CA ALA A 91 6.63 -2.78 -13.10
C ALA A 91 7.46 -1.54 -13.47
N SER A 92 7.14 -0.37 -12.88
CA SER A 92 7.90 0.87 -13.06
C SER A 92 9.28 0.88 -12.41
N TRP A 93 9.62 -0.11 -11.58
CA TRP A 93 10.97 -0.28 -11.03
C TRP A 93 11.87 -1.09 -11.96
N ALA A 94 11.30 -1.95 -12.80
CA ALA A 94 12.07 -2.60 -13.85
C ALA A 94 12.51 -1.53 -14.85
N ALA A 95 13.74 -1.64 -15.31
CA ALA A 95 14.28 -0.63 -16.18
C ALA A 95 13.52 -0.60 -17.51
N SER A 96 13.16 0.59 -18.00
CA SER A 96 12.34 0.75 -19.21
C SER A 96 13.00 0.24 -20.50
N PHE A 97 14.25 -0.22 -20.43
CA PHE A 97 15.03 -0.70 -21.57
C PHE A 97 14.80 -2.19 -21.80
N GLU A 98 13.58 -2.58 -22.15
CA GLU A 98 13.33 -3.84 -22.86
C GLU A 98 12.08 -3.76 -23.74
N VAL A 99 12.04 -2.77 -24.61
CA VAL A 99 11.25 -2.82 -25.85
C VAL A 99 12.20 -3.14 -27.00
N ALA A 100 12.54 -4.42 -27.16
CA ALA A 100 12.92 -5.08 -28.42
C ALA A 100 13.85 -6.28 -28.15
N LYS A 101 13.29 -7.39 -27.68
CA LYS A 101 13.87 -8.71 -27.95
C LYS A 101 12.79 -9.77 -28.02
N SER A 102 11.94 -9.64 -29.05
CA SER A 102 11.24 -10.78 -29.63
C SER A 102 11.75 -10.93 -31.06
N GLU A 103 12.57 -11.94 -31.28
CA GLU A 103 12.78 -12.52 -32.60
C GLU A 103 11.43 -13.06 -33.10
N ALA A 104 10.80 -12.38 -34.06
CA ALA A 104 10.02 -12.99 -35.14
C ALA A 104 9.46 -11.92 -36.09
N ASP A 105 9.88 -12.06 -37.33
CA ASP A 105 9.25 -11.65 -38.58
C ASP A 105 9.34 -10.17 -39.01
N GLY A 106 9.97 -9.97 -40.16
CA GLY A 106 10.26 -8.68 -40.78
C GLY A 106 8.99 -7.93 -41.19
N LYS A 107 8.41 -7.17 -40.25
CA LYS A 107 7.51 -6.07 -40.57
C LYS A 107 8.29 -4.77 -40.49
N GLU A 108 8.67 -4.31 -41.68
CA GLU A 108 9.24 -3.01 -41.95
C GLU A 108 8.39 -1.92 -41.26
N LEU A 109 9.03 -1.15 -40.39
CA LEU A 109 8.39 -0.04 -39.69
C LEU A 109 8.18 1.10 -40.70
N HIS A 110 6.93 1.36 -41.07
CA HIS A 110 6.59 2.50 -41.93
C HIS A 110 6.32 3.75 -41.11
N ALA A 111 6.89 4.86 -41.59
CA ALA A 111 6.61 6.18 -41.06
C ALA A 111 5.13 6.54 -41.25
N ARG A 112 4.57 7.20 -40.24
CA ARG A 112 3.19 7.67 -40.22
C ARG A 112 3.00 8.81 -41.24
N SER A 113 2.10 8.61 -42.19
CA SER A 113 1.92 9.47 -43.38
C SER A 113 1.21 10.80 -43.10
N ASP A 114 0.84 11.06 -41.86
CA ASP A 114 0.01 12.18 -41.39
C ASP A 114 0.77 13.50 -41.20
N TYR A 115 2.03 13.57 -41.65
CA TYR A 115 2.84 14.79 -41.71
C TYR A 115 3.21 15.19 -43.16
N MET A 116 2.22 15.31 -44.05
CA MET A 116 2.33 16.15 -45.26
C MET A 116 1.05 16.96 -45.46
#